data_AF-B1PCH3-F1
#
_entry.id   AF-B1PCH3-F1
#
_cell.length_a   1.000
_cell.length_b   1.000
_cell.length_c   1.000
_cell.angle_alpha   90.00
_cell.angle_beta   90.00
_cell.angle_gamma   90.00
#
_symmetry.space_group_name_H-M   'P 1'
#
loop_
_entity.id
_entity.type
_entity.pdbx_description
1 polymer ?
#
loop_
_entity_poly.entity_id
_entity_poly.type
_entity_poly.pdbx_seq_one_letter_code
_entity_poly.pdbx_strand_id
1 'polypeptide(L)' 'FTQQYQPAACNSNPTPCKDPPDKLFTVHGLWPSNMNRSELFNCSSSNVTYAKILLAH' A
#
# COMPACT_ATOMS: atom_id res chain seq x y z
N PHE A 1 3.66 -3.81 9.46
CA PHE A 1 3.95 -4.01 8.03
C PHE A 1 3.00 -5.04 7.49
N THR A 2 2.25 -4.70 6.45
CA THR A 2 1.24 -5.58 5.86
C THR A 2 1.53 -5.76 4.39
N GLN A 3 1.44 -7.00 3.91
CA GLN A 3 1.56 -7.36 2.51
C GLN A 3 0.22 -7.90 2.00
N GLN A 4 -0.05 -7.72 0.70
CA GLN A 4 -1.18 -8.32 0.02
C GLN A 4 -0.71 -9.22 -1.12
N TYR A 5 -1.34 -10.38 -1.27
CA TYR A 5 -1.16 -11.24 -2.44
C TYR A 5 -2.05 -10.74 -3.57
N GLN A 6 -1.47 -10.34 -4.70
CA GLN A 6 -2.23 -9.63 -5.74
C GLN A 6 -3.41 -10.42 -6.31
N PRO A 7 -3.31 -11.73 -6.63
CA PRO A 7 -4.44 -12.48 -7.18
C PRO A 7 -5.61 -12.57 -6.20
N ALA A 8 -5.33 -12.71 -4.90
CA ALA A 8 -6.38 -12.73 -3.88
C ALA A 8 -7.05 -11.36 -3.73
N ALA A 9 -6.26 -10.27 -3.75
CA ALA A 9 -6.79 -8.91 -3.64
C ALA A 9 -7.64 -8.52 -4.86
N CYS A 10 -7.26 -8.94 -6.07
CA CYS A 10 -8.05 -8.69 -7.28
C CYS A 10 -9.34 -9.53 -7.34
N ASN A 11 -9.37 -10.68 -6.67
CA ASN A 11 -10.55 -11.54 -6.61
C ASN A 11 -11.45 -11.25 -5.39
N SER A 12 -11.05 -10.36 -4.47
CA SER A 12 -11.81 -10.08 -3.25
C SER A 12 -12.91 -9.04 -3.42
N ASN A 13 -12.92 -8.28 -4.53
CA ASN A 13 -13.89 -7.22 -4.81
C ASN A 13 -14.69 -7.51 -6.08
N PRO A 14 -15.94 -7.03 -6.16
CA PRO A 14 -16.75 -7.17 -7.37
C PRO A 14 -16.23 -6.32 -8.54
N THR A 15 -15.46 -5.27 -8.25
CA THR A 15 -14.78 -4.46 -9.27
C THR A 15 -13.50 -5.15 -9.71
N PRO A 16 -13.38 -5.54 -11.00
CA PRO A 16 -12.16 -6.16 -11.50
C PRO A 16 -10.97 -5.21 -11.46
N CYS A 17 -9.78 -5.75 -11.21
CA CYS A 17 -8.54 -5.04 -11.45
C CYS A 17 -8.39 -4.69 -12.93
N LYS A 18 -7.85 -3.49 -13.23
CA LYS A 18 -7.58 -3.05 -14.61
C LYS A 18 -6.41 -3.80 -15.24
N ASP A 19 -5.36 -4.01 -14.45
CA ASP A 19 -4.16 -4.73 -14.85
C ASP A 19 -4.19 -6.15 -14.29
N PRO A 20 -3.65 -7.15 -15.03
CA PRO A 20 -3.57 -8.52 -14.54
C PRO A 20 -2.63 -8.60 -13.31
N PRO A 21 -3.00 -9.35 -12.26
CA PRO A 21 -2.17 -9.49 -11.08
C PRO A 21 -0.99 -10.44 -11.29
N ASP A 22 0.18 -10.08 -10.78
CA ASP A 22 1.31 -10.99 -10.67
C ASP A 22 1.13 -11.96 -9.50
N LYS A 23 1.81 -13.10 -9.53
CA LYS A 23 1.76 -14.11 -8.46
C LYS A 23 2.74 -13.81 -7.33
N LEU A 24 2.62 -12.64 -6.71
CA LEU A 24 3.54 -12.19 -5.66
C LEU A 24 2.85 -11.39 -4.56
N PHE A 25 3.53 -11.29 -3.41
CA PHE A 25 3.15 -10.39 -2.33
C PHE A 25 3.72 -9.00 -2.61
N THR A 26 2.87 -7.98 -2.49
CA THR A 26 3.25 -6.57 -2.59
C THR A 26 2.97 -5.87 -1.28
N VAL A 27 3.61 -4.72 -1.07
CA VAL A 27 3.35 -3.87 0.08
C VAL A 27 1.89 -3.41 0.03
N HIS A 28 1.10 -3.76 1.05
CA HIS A 28 -0.25 -3.23 1.23
C HIS A 28 -0.21 -1.92 2.01
N GLY A 29 0.58 -1.89 3.09
CA GLY A 29 0.72 -0.69 3.90
C GLY A 29 1.73 -0.81 5.02
N LEU A 30 2.27 0.35 5.38
CA LEU A 30 3.03 0.58 6.60
C LEU A 30 2.14 1.38 7.54
N TRP A 31 1.50 0.68 8.47
CA TRP A 31 0.63 1.29 9.46
C TRP A 31 1.37 1.39 10.80
N PRO A 32 1.54 2.60 11.36
CA PRO A 32 2.02 2.76 12.72
C PRO A 32 1.05 2.10 13.70
N SER A 33 1.55 1.24 14.57
CA SER A 33 0.73 0.50 15.54
C SER A 33 1.24 0.72 16.95
N ASN A 34 0.33 0.97 17.90
CA ASN A 34 0.62 0.86 19.33
C ASN A 34 -0.05 -0.39 19.90
N MET A 35 0.44 -0.89 21.04
CA MET A 35 -0.06 -2.12 21.67
C MET A 35 -1.54 -2.00 22.09
N ASN A 36 -2.02 -0.77 22.37
CA ASN A 36 -3.41 -0.48 22.73
C ASN A 36 -4.35 -0.30 21.53
N ARG A 37 -3.91 -0.63 20.31
CA ARG A 37 -4.73 -0.63 19.08
C ARG A 37 -5.43 0.72 18.80
N SER A 38 -4.91 1.82 19.34
CA SER A 38 -5.28 3.13 18.84
C SER A 38 -4.38 3.35 17.63
N GLU A 39 -4.87 2.90 16.48
CA GLU A 39 -4.25 3.18 15.20
C GLU A 39 -4.01 4.70 15.13
N LEU A 40 -2.73 5.05 15.00
CA LEU A 40 -2.27 6.44 14.98
C LEU A 40 -2.67 7.05 13.63
N PHE A 41 -3.95 7.31 13.46
CA PHE A 41 -4.48 7.98 12.29
C PHE A 41 -4.37 9.50 12.47
N ASN A 42 -4.07 10.18 11.37
CA ASN A 42 -4.17 11.64 11.29
C ASN A 42 -3.25 12.40 12.25
N CYS A 43 -2.04 11.89 12.49
CA CYS A 43 -0.97 12.67 13.13
C CYS A 43 -0.70 13.96 12.35
N SER A 44 -0.27 15.05 13.03
CA SER A 44 0.24 16.25 12.35
C SER A 44 1.32 15.84 11.35
N SER A 45 1.06 16.04 10.07
CA SER A 45 1.88 15.54 8.98
C SER A 45 2.72 16.66 8.37
N SER A 46 3.90 16.28 7.86
CA SER A 46 4.56 17.01 6.79
C SER A 46 3.94 16.60 5.45
N ASN A 47 3.88 17.52 4.48
CA ASN A 47 3.42 17.19 3.13
C ASN A 47 4.25 16.03 2.52
N VAL A 48 3.57 15.10 1.85
CA VAL A 48 4.24 14.06 1.06
C VAL A 48 4.96 14.77 -0.10
N THR A 49 6.28 14.62 -0.15
CA THR A 49 7.11 15.15 -1.23
C THR A 49 7.49 14.03 -2.18
N TYR A 50 7.21 14.23 -3.47
CA TYR A 50 7.59 13.29 -4.51
C TYR A 50 8.81 13.89 -5.24
N ALA A 51 9.95 13.23 -5.15
CA ALA A 51 11.09 13.55 -6.00
C ALA A 51 10.94 12.77 -7.31
N LYS A 52 10.82 13.49 -8.44
CA LYS A 52 10.88 12.85 -9.76
C LYS A 52 12.34 12.49 -10.02
N ILE A 53 12.69 11.23 -9.80
CA ILE A 53 14.00 10.71 -10.18
C ILE A 53 13.98 10.57 -11.71
N LEU A 54 14.65 11.49 -12.41
CA LEU A 54 14.94 11.32 -13.83
C LEU A 54 16.04 10.26 -13.93
N LEU A 55 15.68 9.04 -14.34
CA LEU A 55 16.64 8.04 -14.76
C LEU A 55 17.21 8.52 -16.10
N ALA A 56 18.45 8.98 -16.11
CA ALA A 56 19.19 9.22 -17.35
C ALA A 56 19.54 7.85 -17.95
N HIS A 57 19.04 7.60 -19.15
CA HIS A 57 19.43 6.46 -19.99
C HIS A 57 20.61 6.85 -20.86
#